data_AF-A0A504TS66-F1
#
_entry.id   AF-A0A504TS66-F1
#
_cell.length_a   1.000
_cell.length_b   1.000
_cell.length_c   1.000
_cell.angle_alpha   90.00
_cell.angle_beta   90.00
_cell.angle_gamma   90.00
#
_symmetry.space_group_name_H-M   'P 1'
#
loop_
_entity.id
_entity.type
_entity.pdbx_description
1 polymer ?
#
loop_
_entity_poly.entity_id
_entity_poly.type
_entity_poly.pdbx_seq_one_letter_code
_entity_poly.pdbx_strand_id
1 'polypeptide(L)'
;MPTNVAPTGLARDLARLEAEGKPIRIGLVGSGEMGTDIVTRVAHMPGIEIGAICDLNVSRAREAVAIAYQEEGHHRDAVSQDQLNAAIESGKIAITPDSASLLNSGLIDVVIDATGVPAVGAEIGLAAMEHGKHLVMMNVEADVTIGAYLKSEAERLGVTYSLGAGDEPSSCIELIEFVSAMGHPIVAAGKGKNNPLNVDAVPDEYAEEAARRHMNVRMLVEFVDGSKTMVEMAAIANATGLVPDKPGMHGPAATLDQLSSVLIPQKDGGVLSKSGVVDYSIGKGVAPGVFVVADMSHPRISERMEDLKMGKGPYFTFHRPYHLTSLEVPLTCARVVLYGKPDMVPLSKPVAEVCAIAKKDLDPGENLDAIGEYCYRAWIMTASEARGASAIPCGMLQGGKVTAPIKKGELITYSNAAVAPGSKLAVLRSRQDALVYGKEA
;
A
#
# COMPACT_ATOMS: atom_id res chain seq x y z
N MET A 1 4.52 14.56 29.95
CA MET A 1 4.51 14.42 28.48
C MET A 1 5.00 13.02 28.14
N PRO A 2 4.35 12.31 27.21
CA PRO A 2 4.61 10.90 26.94
C PRO A 2 6.01 10.62 26.33
N THR A 3 6.70 11.65 25.83
CA THR A 3 8.08 11.55 25.33
C THR A 3 9.08 12.18 26.29
N ASN A 4 10.31 11.68 26.30
CA ASN A 4 11.43 12.16 27.11
C ASN A 4 12.26 13.27 26.40
N VAL A 5 11.70 13.90 25.37
CA VAL A 5 12.36 14.93 24.54
C VAL A 5 11.45 16.13 24.33
N ALA A 6 12.03 17.31 24.08
CA ALA A 6 11.27 18.47 23.66
C ALA A 6 10.64 18.22 22.28
N PRO A 7 9.35 18.57 22.06
CA PRO A 7 8.69 18.31 20.79
C PRO A 7 9.27 19.20 19.68
N THR A 8 9.58 18.61 18.53
CA THR A 8 10.10 19.28 17.33
C THR A 8 9.39 18.77 16.08
N GLY A 9 9.48 19.51 14.97
CA GLY A 9 8.86 19.13 13.69
C GLY A 9 7.37 18.80 13.82
N LEU A 10 6.95 17.67 13.24
CA LEU A 10 5.57 17.20 13.27
C LEU A 10 5.04 16.98 14.71
N ALA A 11 5.88 16.51 15.64
CA ALA A 11 5.47 16.28 17.02
C ALA A 11 5.10 17.58 17.75
N ARG A 12 5.79 18.70 17.44
CA ARG A 12 5.43 20.03 17.95
C ARG A 12 4.10 20.49 17.39
N ASP A 13 3.87 20.28 16.10
CA ASP A 13 2.67 20.76 15.43
C ASP A 13 1.42 19.98 15.88
N LEU A 14 1.55 18.68 16.14
CA LEU A 14 0.53 17.86 16.80
C LEU A 14 0.26 18.30 18.26
N ALA A 15 1.31 18.52 19.06
CA ALA A 15 1.15 19.01 20.42
C ALA A 15 0.46 20.39 20.48
N ARG A 16 0.65 21.23 19.47
CA ARG A 16 -0.06 22.51 19.34
C ARG A 16 -1.56 22.30 19.10
N LEU A 17 -1.95 21.39 18.21
CA LEU A 17 -3.37 21.07 17.96
C LEU A 17 -4.08 20.56 19.22
N GLU A 18 -3.40 19.71 19.99
CA GLU A 18 -3.89 19.23 21.30
C GLU A 18 -4.16 20.40 22.25
N ALA A 19 -3.17 21.30 22.41
CA ALA A 19 -3.29 22.46 23.31
C ALA A 19 -4.37 23.45 22.87
N GLU A 20 -4.66 23.54 21.58
CA GLU A 20 -5.72 24.37 21.01
C GLU A 20 -7.12 23.72 21.08
N GLY A 21 -7.21 22.44 21.49
CA GLY A 21 -8.47 21.68 21.52
C GLY A 21 -9.05 21.45 20.12
N LYS A 22 -8.18 21.37 19.10
CA LYS A 22 -8.55 21.18 17.68
C LYS A 22 -7.81 19.99 17.10
N PRO A 23 -8.04 18.77 17.61
CA PRO A 23 -7.38 17.58 17.09
C PRO A 23 -7.81 17.30 15.65
N ILE A 24 -6.93 16.66 14.88
CA ILE A 24 -7.28 16.04 13.61
C ILE A 24 -8.18 14.85 13.88
N ARG A 25 -9.28 14.72 13.14
CA ARG A 25 -10.25 13.64 13.32
C ARG A 25 -10.23 12.68 12.14
N ILE A 26 -9.81 11.46 12.45
CA ILE A 26 -9.81 10.33 11.52
C ILE A 26 -11.20 9.66 11.52
N GLY A 27 -11.74 9.43 10.32
CA GLY A 27 -12.79 8.45 10.07
C GLY A 27 -12.16 7.15 9.60
N LEU A 28 -12.22 6.12 10.44
CA LEU A 28 -11.62 4.81 10.14
C LEU A 28 -12.67 3.87 9.56
N VAL A 29 -12.41 3.28 8.40
CA VAL A 29 -13.31 2.32 7.76
C VAL A 29 -12.67 0.94 7.79
N GLY A 30 -13.25 0.03 8.58
CA GLY A 30 -12.68 -1.28 8.88
C GLY A 30 -11.89 -1.29 10.18
N SER A 31 -12.23 -2.22 11.07
CA SER A 31 -11.64 -2.41 12.39
C SER A 31 -11.02 -3.80 12.57
N GLY A 32 -10.46 -4.36 11.49
CA GLY A 32 -9.64 -5.58 11.55
C GLY A 32 -8.33 -5.36 12.32
N GLU A 33 -7.32 -6.22 12.10
CA GLU A 33 -6.01 -6.11 12.75
C GLU A 33 -5.39 -4.71 12.55
N MET A 34 -5.21 -4.29 11.29
CA MET A 34 -4.63 -2.97 10.97
C MET A 34 -5.46 -1.79 11.50
N GLY A 35 -6.79 -1.91 11.46
CA GLY A 35 -7.68 -0.88 12.01
C GLY A 35 -7.53 -0.76 13.53
N THR A 36 -7.45 -1.90 14.23
CA THR A 36 -7.23 -1.95 15.68
C THR A 36 -5.88 -1.35 16.08
N ASP A 37 -4.83 -1.64 15.31
CA ASP A 37 -3.51 -1.03 15.51
C ASP A 37 -3.55 0.49 15.39
N ILE A 38 -4.28 1.02 14.41
CA ILE A 38 -4.46 2.47 14.21
C ILE A 38 -5.18 3.08 15.41
N VAL A 39 -6.30 2.50 15.86
CA VAL A 39 -7.03 3.00 17.03
C VAL A 39 -6.11 3.01 18.26
N THR A 40 -5.35 1.93 18.47
CA THR A 40 -4.39 1.80 19.57
C THR A 40 -3.27 2.84 19.49
N ARG A 41 -2.71 3.06 18.30
CA ARG A 41 -1.62 4.02 18.12
C ARG A 41 -2.09 5.45 18.33
N VAL A 42 -3.25 5.81 17.78
CA VAL A 42 -3.85 7.15 17.85
C VAL A 42 -4.27 7.51 19.27
N ALA A 43 -4.78 6.54 20.06
CA ALA A 43 -5.12 6.75 21.48
C ALA A 43 -3.93 7.26 22.33
N HIS A 44 -2.71 7.16 21.82
CA HIS A 44 -1.48 7.59 22.47
C HIS A 44 -0.71 8.66 21.69
N MET A 45 -1.38 9.40 20.80
CA MET A 45 -0.79 10.52 20.04
C MET A 45 -1.53 11.82 20.39
N PRO A 46 -0.81 12.94 20.64
CA PRO A 46 -1.46 14.22 20.86
C PRO A 46 -1.99 14.81 19.55
N GLY A 47 -3.10 15.55 19.60
CA GLY A 47 -3.58 16.39 18.50
C GLY A 47 -4.15 15.64 17.31
N ILE A 48 -4.38 14.33 17.46
CA ILE A 48 -5.01 13.47 16.45
C ILE A 48 -5.84 12.42 17.17
N GLU A 49 -7.07 12.19 16.72
CA GLU A 49 -8.02 11.29 17.34
C GLU A 49 -8.78 10.46 16.29
N ILE A 50 -9.28 9.30 16.72
CA ILE A 50 -10.29 8.57 15.95
C ILE A 50 -11.65 9.22 16.26
N GLY A 51 -12.20 9.96 15.31
CA GLY A 51 -13.54 10.54 15.47
C GLY A 51 -14.62 9.45 15.35
N ALA A 52 -14.52 8.63 14.31
CA ALA A 52 -15.49 7.57 14.06
C ALA A 52 -14.85 6.30 13.49
N ILE A 53 -15.45 5.15 13.81
CA ILE A 53 -15.15 3.85 13.22
C ILE A 53 -16.41 3.35 12.49
N CYS A 54 -16.27 3.07 11.20
CA CYS A 54 -17.27 2.40 10.39
C CYS A 54 -16.89 0.93 10.20
N ASP A 55 -17.70 0.01 10.71
CA ASP A 55 -17.53 -1.43 10.49
C ASP A 55 -18.88 -2.16 10.44
N LEU A 56 -19.04 -3.08 9.48
CA LEU A 56 -20.23 -3.93 9.37
C LEU A 56 -20.44 -4.78 10.64
N ASN A 57 -19.34 -5.15 11.30
CA ASN A 57 -19.34 -5.78 12.61
C ASN A 57 -19.00 -4.76 13.70
N VAL A 58 -20.03 -4.07 14.19
CA VAL A 58 -19.94 -3.08 15.27
C VAL A 58 -19.25 -3.63 16.52
N SER A 59 -19.42 -4.93 16.84
CA SER A 59 -18.75 -5.54 17.99
C SER A 59 -17.23 -5.53 17.86
N ARG A 60 -16.71 -5.73 16.64
CA ARG A 60 -15.27 -5.66 16.36
C ARG A 60 -14.73 -4.25 16.58
N ALA A 61 -15.47 -3.23 16.16
CA ALA A 61 -15.09 -1.84 16.40
C ALA A 61 -15.06 -1.51 17.91
N ARG A 62 -16.00 -2.04 18.70
CA ARG A 62 -15.98 -1.89 20.17
C ARG A 62 -14.78 -2.58 20.80
N GLU A 63 -14.45 -3.78 20.34
CA GLU A 63 -13.28 -4.53 20.78
C GLU A 63 -11.98 -3.79 20.45
N ALA A 64 -11.86 -3.21 19.26
CA ALA A 64 -10.72 -2.40 18.88
C ALA A 64 -10.51 -1.20 19.83
N VAL A 65 -11.59 -0.51 20.22
CA VAL A 65 -11.54 0.57 21.21
C VAL A 65 -11.17 0.03 22.60
N ALA A 66 -11.74 -1.11 23.01
CA ALA A 66 -11.42 -1.71 24.30
C ALA A 66 -9.94 -2.13 24.40
N ILE A 67 -9.36 -2.68 23.33
CA ILE A 67 -7.93 -3.02 23.24
C ILE A 67 -7.07 -1.75 23.35
N ALA A 68 -7.43 -0.71 22.62
CA ALA A 68 -6.68 0.54 22.54
C ALA A 68 -6.58 1.27 23.89
N TYR A 69 -7.70 1.35 24.62
CA TYR A 69 -7.78 2.15 25.85
C TYR A 69 -7.66 1.32 27.14
N GLN A 70 -7.95 0.01 27.08
CA GLN A 70 -7.97 -0.89 28.23
C GLN A 70 -8.93 -0.45 29.37
N GLU A 71 -9.92 0.38 29.05
CA GLU A 71 -10.96 0.83 29.96
C GLU A 71 -12.27 1.11 29.21
N GLU A 72 -13.38 1.17 29.95
CA GLU A 72 -14.71 1.40 29.38
C GLU A 72 -14.99 2.88 29.07
N GLY A 73 -16.02 3.11 28.27
CA GLY A 73 -16.57 4.45 28.08
C GLY A 73 -15.84 5.30 27.06
N HIS A 74 -15.00 4.75 26.19
CA HIS A 74 -14.31 5.50 25.12
C HIS A 74 -15.06 5.55 23.78
N HIS A 75 -16.14 4.79 23.64
CA HIS A 75 -16.96 4.79 22.44
C HIS A 75 -18.44 5.02 22.74
N ARG A 76 -19.19 5.35 21.69
CA ARG A 76 -20.65 5.36 21.68
C ARG A 76 -21.14 4.88 20.31
N ASP A 77 -22.08 3.95 20.30
CA ASP A 77 -22.74 3.54 19.07
C ASP A 77 -23.59 4.68 18.51
N ALA A 78 -23.58 4.83 17.19
CA ALA A 78 -24.34 5.82 16.46
C ALA A 78 -25.05 5.17 15.27
N VAL A 79 -26.38 5.27 15.24
CA VAL A 79 -27.23 4.80 14.13
C VAL A 79 -27.67 5.94 13.21
N SER A 80 -27.20 7.16 13.45
CA SER A 80 -27.43 8.33 12.60
C SER A 80 -26.26 9.31 12.67
N GLN A 81 -26.17 10.19 11.68
CA GLN A 81 -25.18 11.27 11.63
C GLN A 81 -25.23 12.17 12.88
N ASP A 82 -26.43 12.52 13.38
CA ASP A 82 -26.56 13.36 14.58
C ASP A 82 -25.99 12.68 15.83
N GLN A 83 -26.22 11.38 15.99
CA GLN A 83 -25.66 10.61 17.10
C GLN A 83 -24.14 10.47 16.98
N LEU A 84 -23.65 10.32 15.74
CA LEU A 84 -22.21 10.25 15.45
C LEU A 84 -21.53 11.57 15.83
N ASN A 85 -22.10 12.70 15.41
CA ASN A 85 -21.56 14.02 15.76
C ASN A 85 -21.60 14.24 17.28
N ALA A 86 -22.72 13.92 17.94
CA ALA A 86 -22.85 14.07 19.38
C ALA A 86 -21.86 13.18 20.17
N ALA A 87 -21.51 12.00 19.66
CA ALA A 87 -20.48 11.15 20.25
C ALA A 87 -19.09 11.82 20.14
N ILE A 88 -18.72 12.29 18.94
CA ILE A 88 -17.44 12.98 18.69
C ILE A 88 -17.31 14.22 19.58
N GLU A 89 -18.34 15.07 19.61
CA GLU A 89 -18.35 16.30 20.43
C GLU A 89 -18.26 16.03 21.93
N SER A 90 -18.72 14.86 22.37
CA SER A 90 -18.56 14.40 23.77
C SER A 90 -17.22 13.74 24.08
N GLY A 91 -16.26 13.79 23.13
CA GLY A 91 -14.94 13.18 23.26
C GLY A 91 -14.97 11.65 23.23
N LYS A 92 -15.90 11.07 22.49
CA LYS A 92 -16.06 9.62 22.32
C LYS A 92 -15.89 9.22 20.87
N ILE A 93 -15.34 8.03 20.65
CA ILE A 93 -15.27 7.41 19.34
C ILE A 93 -16.69 6.98 18.93
N ALA A 94 -17.21 7.55 17.86
CA ALA A 94 -18.49 7.13 17.30
C ALA A 94 -18.33 5.80 16.56
N ILE A 95 -19.15 4.80 16.86
CA ILE A 95 -19.13 3.51 16.15
C ILE A 95 -20.41 3.38 15.34
N THR A 96 -20.29 3.10 14.05
CA THR A 96 -21.44 2.96 13.16
C THR A 96 -21.24 1.84 12.13
N PRO A 97 -22.29 1.14 11.69
CA PRO A 97 -22.22 0.27 10.52
C PRO A 97 -22.47 1.01 9.21
N ASP A 98 -22.85 2.30 9.26
CA ASP A 98 -23.21 3.10 8.10
C ASP A 98 -22.09 4.06 7.70
N SER A 99 -21.44 3.78 6.57
CA SER A 99 -20.38 4.64 6.05
C SER A 99 -20.92 6.03 5.68
N ALA A 100 -22.18 6.16 5.25
CA ALA A 100 -22.74 7.46 4.89
C ALA A 100 -22.80 8.41 6.09
N SER A 101 -23.14 7.92 7.28
CA SER A 101 -23.12 8.72 8.52
C SER A 101 -21.72 9.26 8.84
N LEU A 102 -20.66 8.45 8.64
CA LEU A 102 -19.27 8.87 8.82
C LEU A 102 -18.85 9.90 7.76
N LEU A 103 -19.18 9.64 6.49
CA LEU A 103 -18.80 10.51 5.36
C LEU A 103 -19.57 11.84 5.35
N ASN A 104 -20.80 11.89 5.87
CA ASN A 104 -21.56 13.14 5.96
C ASN A 104 -21.16 14.02 7.15
N SER A 105 -20.41 13.49 8.12
CA SER A 105 -20.00 14.26 9.29
C SER A 105 -19.03 15.38 8.91
N GLY A 106 -19.37 16.63 9.22
CA GLY A 106 -18.47 17.78 9.07
C GLY A 106 -17.34 17.80 10.09
N LEU A 107 -17.28 16.84 11.02
CA LEU A 107 -16.25 16.75 12.05
C LEU A 107 -15.08 15.83 11.65
N ILE A 108 -15.19 15.07 10.54
CA ILE A 108 -14.13 14.17 10.08
C ILE A 108 -13.30 14.86 8.99
N ASP A 109 -11.99 14.98 9.23
CA ASP A 109 -11.03 15.64 8.33
C ASP A 109 -10.47 14.69 7.25
N VAL A 110 -10.17 13.46 7.66
CA VAL A 110 -9.47 12.47 6.84
C VAL A 110 -10.07 11.08 7.04
N VAL A 111 -10.20 10.31 5.96
CA VAL A 111 -10.70 8.94 5.99
C VAL A 111 -9.55 7.98 5.72
N ILE A 112 -9.48 6.90 6.50
CA ILE A 112 -8.59 5.77 6.26
C ILE A 112 -9.43 4.58 5.81
N ASP A 113 -9.08 3.98 4.67
CA ASP A 113 -9.55 2.64 4.32
C ASP A 113 -8.61 1.58 4.92
N ALA A 114 -9.12 0.83 5.89
CA ALA A 114 -8.48 -0.32 6.53
C ALA A 114 -9.31 -1.61 6.37
N THR A 115 -10.12 -1.71 5.31
CA THR A 115 -11.01 -2.86 5.08
C THR A 115 -10.29 -4.10 4.55
N GLY A 116 -9.17 -3.91 3.85
CA GLY A 116 -8.47 -4.99 3.13
C GLY A 116 -9.24 -5.53 1.93
N VAL A 117 -10.31 -4.85 1.47
CA VAL A 117 -11.11 -5.27 0.30
C VAL A 117 -11.01 -4.21 -0.80
N PRO A 118 -10.31 -4.49 -1.92
CA PRO A 118 -9.99 -3.46 -2.91
C PRO A 118 -11.18 -2.69 -3.48
N ALA A 119 -12.28 -3.39 -3.77
CA ALA A 119 -13.51 -2.77 -4.28
C ALA A 119 -14.17 -1.82 -3.27
N VAL A 120 -14.18 -2.20 -1.99
CA VAL A 120 -14.75 -1.38 -0.92
C VAL A 120 -13.89 -0.13 -0.71
N GLY A 121 -12.56 -0.30 -0.69
CA GLY A 121 -11.62 0.79 -0.59
C GLY A 121 -11.76 1.83 -1.69
N ALA A 122 -11.89 1.37 -2.92
CA ALA A 122 -12.14 2.20 -4.09
C ALA A 122 -13.42 3.04 -3.97
N GLU A 123 -14.54 2.41 -3.60
CA GLU A 123 -15.84 3.08 -3.50
C GLU A 123 -15.92 4.07 -2.35
N ILE A 124 -15.54 3.62 -1.15
CA ILE A 124 -15.58 4.46 0.04
C ILE A 124 -14.55 5.57 -0.05
N GLY A 125 -13.38 5.30 -0.63
CA GLY A 125 -12.36 6.29 -0.88
C GLY A 125 -12.85 7.42 -1.80
N LEU A 126 -13.44 7.07 -2.95
CA LEU A 126 -14.02 8.08 -3.85
C LEU A 126 -15.14 8.87 -3.16
N ALA A 127 -16.06 8.19 -2.49
CA ALA A 127 -17.16 8.84 -1.78
C ALA A 127 -16.64 9.78 -0.67
N ALA A 128 -15.58 9.42 0.05
CA ALA A 128 -14.97 10.28 1.06
C ALA A 128 -14.45 11.58 0.46
N MET A 129 -13.74 11.49 -0.67
CA MET A 129 -13.23 12.66 -1.38
C MET A 129 -14.37 13.54 -1.93
N GLU A 130 -15.46 12.95 -2.42
CA GLU A 130 -16.64 13.69 -2.89
C GLU A 130 -17.33 14.48 -1.76
N HIS A 131 -17.16 14.05 -0.50
CA HIS A 131 -17.60 14.77 0.70
C HIS A 131 -16.54 15.74 1.25
N GLY A 132 -15.51 16.07 0.46
CA GLY A 132 -14.47 17.04 0.82
C GLY A 132 -13.48 16.52 1.86
N LYS A 133 -13.41 15.20 2.08
CA LYS A 133 -12.46 14.59 3.03
C LYS A 133 -11.18 14.19 2.33
N HIS A 134 -10.06 14.30 3.04
CA HIS A 134 -8.83 13.68 2.58
C HIS A 134 -8.93 12.15 2.65
N LEU A 135 -8.18 11.46 1.79
CA LEU A 135 -8.15 10.00 1.73
C LEU A 135 -6.72 9.49 1.95
N VAL A 136 -6.56 8.66 2.98
CA VAL A 136 -5.36 7.85 3.20
C VAL A 136 -5.70 6.39 2.92
N MET A 137 -5.14 5.85 1.85
CA MET A 137 -5.37 4.49 1.38
C MET A 137 -4.36 3.54 2.00
N MET A 138 -4.82 2.43 2.59
CA MET A 138 -3.95 1.31 2.98
C MET A 138 -4.07 0.12 2.03
N ASN A 139 -5.10 0.10 1.19
CA ASN A 139 -5.30 -0.96 0.22
C ASN A 139 -4.42 -0.73 -1.02
N VAL A 140 -3.19 -1.25 -0.98
CA VAL A 140 -2.23 -1.11 -2.07
C VAL A 140 -2.73 -1.81 -3.34
N GLU A 141 -3.48 -2.89 -3.21
CA GLU A 141 -4.08 -3.61 -4.32
C GLU A 141 -5.10 -2.73 -5.08
N ALA A 142 -5.85 -1.89 -4.36
CA ALA A 142 -6.73 -0.89 -4.95
C ALA A 142 -5.93 0.25 -5.61
N ASP A 143 -4.87 0.76 -4.95
CA ASP A 143 -4.00 1.81 -5.48
C ASP A 143 -3.34 1.40 -6.81
N VAL A 144 -2.73 0.22 -6.89
CA VAL A 144 -2.11 -0.24 -8.14
C VAL A 144 -3.13 -0.54 -9.25
N THR A 145 -4.40 -0.74 -8.89
CA THR A 145 -5.47 -0.99 -9.86
C THR A 145 -6.09 0.32 -10.38
N ILE A 146 -6.43 1.26 -9.50
CA ILE A 146 -7.21 2.47 -9.81
C ILE A 146 -6.66 3.78 -9.18
N GLY A 147 -5.46 3.75 -8.60
CA GLY A 147 -4.89 4.87 -7.85
C GLY A 147 -4.69 6.12 -8.71
N ALA A 148 -4.34 6.00 -9.99
CA ALA A 148 -4.21 7.16 -10.88
C ALA A 148 -5.55 7.89 -11.08
N TYR A 149 -6.66 7.14 -11.12
CA TYR A 149 -8.01 7.71 -11.14
C TYR A 149 -8.37 8.36 -9.79
N LEU A 150 -8.11 7.69 -8.66
CA LEU A 150 -8.37 8.27 -7.33
C LEU A 150 -7.58 9.56 -7.12
N LYS A 151 -6.30 9.59 -7.51
CA LYS A 151 -5.44 10.77 -7.48
C LYS A 151 -5.97 11.91 -8.34
N SER A 152 -6.43 11.61 -9.56
CA SER A 152 -7.06 12.61 -10.44
C SER A 152 -8.36 13.17 -9.84
N GLU A 153 -9.18 12.33 -9.22
CA GLU A 153 -10.41 12.78 -8.57
C GLU A 153 -10.13 13.63 -7.33
N ALA A 154 -9.11 13.27 -6.54
CA ALA A 154 -8.66 14.06 -5.41
C ALA A 154 -8.25 15.49 -5.84
N GLU A 155 -7.45 15.60 -6.90
CA GLU A 155 -7.05 16.88 -7.50
C GLU A 155 -8.26 17.69 -7.97
N ARG A 156 -9.23 17.04 -8.64
CA ARG A 156 -10.47 17.68 -9.11
C ARG A 156 -11.33 18.18 -7.95
N LEU A 157 -11.35 17.46 -6.83
CA LEU A 157 -12.18 17.75 -5.66
C LEU A 157 -11.50 18.68 -4.65
N GLY A 158 -10.21 19.00 -4.84
CA GLY A 158 -9.45 19.88 -3.95
C GLY A 158 -9.08 19.23 -2.62
N VAL A 159 -8.96 17.89 -2.58
CA VAL A 159 -8.55 17.11 -1.40
C VAL A 159 -7.27 16.34 -1.69
N THR A 160 -6.57 15.91 -0.64
CA THR A 160 -5.36 15.08 -0.77
C THR A 160 -5.70 13.59 -0.75
N TYR A 161 -5.15 12.87 -1.72
CA TYR A 161 -5.03 11.42 -1.74
C TYR A 161 -3.60 11.03 -1.36
N SER A 162 -3.41 9.99 -0.54
CA SER A 162 -2.10 9.42 -0.26
C SER A 162 -2.21 7.92 0.04
N LEU A 163 -1.22 7.14 -0.37
CA LEU A 163 -0.97 5.86 0.29
C LEU A 163 -0.42 6.12 1.71
N GLY A 164 -0.82 5.33 2.69
CA GLY A 164 -0.38 5.47 4.08
C GLY A 164 1.10 5.13 4.27
N ALA A 165 1.78 5.84 5.18
CA ALA A 165 3.14 5.54 5.60
C ALA A 165 3.23 4.17 6.31
N GLY A 166 4.43 3.59 6.34
CA GLY A 166 4.75 2.39 7.12
C GLY A 166 4.62 1.06 6.37
N ASP A 167 4.02 1.07 5.18
CA ASP A 167 4.16 -0.04 4.24
C ASP A 167 5.45 0.12 3.43
N GLU A 168 5.97 -0.95 2.83
CA GLU A 168 7.20 -0.90 2.05
C GLU A 168 7.15 0.14 0.90
N PRO A 169 6.05 0.31 0.14
CA PRO A 169 6.02 1.30 -0.93
C PRO A 169 6.29 2.73 -0.43
N SER A 170 5.50 3.23 0.52
CA SER A 170 5.61 4.59 1.04
C SER A 170 6.91 4.80 1.83
N SER A 171 7.37 3.79 2.57
CA SER A 171 8.68 3.83 3.24
C SER A 171 9.83 3.93 2.23
N CYS A 172 9.71 3.30 1.06
CA CYS A 172 10.72 3.38 0.01
C CYS A 172 10.71 4.76 -0.67
N ILE A 173 9.54 5.38 -0.82
CA ILE A 173 9.43 6.75 -1.33
C ILE A 173 10.22 7.75 -0.47
N GLU A 174 10.30 7.58 0.85
CA GLU A 174 11.16 8.43 1.71
C GLU A 174 12.64 8.38 1.28
N LEU A 175 13.17 7.18 0.97
CA LEU A 175 14.55 7.01 0.49
C LEU A 175 14.73 7.55 -0.92
N ILE A 176 13.75 7.34 -1.79
CA ILE A 176 13.76 7.82 -3.17
C ILE A 176 13.75 9.34 -3.20
N GLU A 177 12.91 10.00 -2.39
CA GLU A 177 12.89 11.45 -2.22
C GLU A 177 14.26 11.96 -1.76
N PHE A 178 14.84 11.36 -0.72
CA PHE A 178 16.16 11.74 -0.21
C PHE A 178 17.26 11.64 -1.27
N VAL A 179 17.37 10.49 -1.96
CA VAL A 179 18.42 10.25 -2.98
C VAL A 179 18.23 11.15 -4.20
N SER A 180 17.00 11.29 -4.68
CA SER A 180 16.70 12.10 -5.87
C SER A 180 16.84 13.60 -5.60
N ALA A 181 16.50 14.09 -4.39
CA ALA A 181 16.70 15.49 -4.00
C ALA A 181 18.19 15.88 -3.95
N MET A 182 19.08 14.93 -3.66
CA MET A 182 20.53 15.13 -3.78
C MET A 182 21.05 15.09 -5.23
N GLY A 183 20.19 14.74 -6.21
CA GLY A 183 20.52 14.73 -7.63
C GLY A 183 21.16 13.43 -8.12
N HIS A 184 21.02 12.32 -7.39
CA HIS A 184 21.64 11.05 -7.76
C HIS A 184 20.69 10.15 -8.57
N PRO A 185 21.16 9.51 -9.66
CA PRO A 185 20.39 8.50 -10.37
C PRO A 185 20.07 7.30 -9.47
N ILE A 186 18.80 6.90 -9.45
CA ILE A 186 18.36 5.67 -8.80
C ILE A 186 18.61 4.50 -9.76
N VAL A 187 19.38 3.53 -9.32
CA VAL A 187 19.70 2.31 -10.08
C VAL A 187 18.62 1.28 -9.87
N ALA A 188 18.33 0.97 -8.61
CA ALA A 188 17.28 0.04 -8.20
C ALA A 188 16.66 0.50 -6.88
N ALA A 189 15.37 0.23 -6.68
CA ALA A 189 14.70 0.46 -5.41
C ALA A 189 13.73 -0.67 -5.09
N GLY A 190 13.51 -0.96 -3.81
CA GLY A 190 12.53 -1.97 -3.41
C GLY A 190 12.70 -2.50 -1.99
N LYS A 191 12.39 -3.78 -1.81
CA LYS A 191 12.35 -4.46 -0.50
C LYS A 191 13.12 -5.78 -0.47
N GLY A 192 13.35 -6.29 0.74
CA GLY A 192 13.75 -7.68 0.95
C GLY A 192 12.54 -8.57 1.21
N LYS A 193 12.67 -9.87 0.93
CA LYS A 193 11.71 -10.87 1.42
C LYS A 193 12.21 -11.51 2.72
N ASN A 194 11.32 -11.58 3.72
CA ASN A 194 11.54 -12.34 4.95
C ASN A 194 11.32 -13.84 4.76
N ASN A 195 10.38 -14.21 3.88
CA ASN A 195 9.99 -15.59 3.63
C ASN A 195 10.64 -16.09 2.33
N PRO A 196 11.12 -17.34 2.28
CA PRO A 196 11.47 -17.99 1.04
C PRO A 196 10.30 -17.91 0.05
N LEU A 197 10.58 -17.55 -1.20
CA LEU A 197 9.57 -17.51 -2.25
C LEU A 197 9.16 -18.94 -2.60
N ASN A 198 7.87 -19.25 -2.44
CA ASN A 198 7.27 -20.47 -2.99
C ASN A 198 6.06 -20.08 -3.84
N VAL A 199 6.25 -20.00 -5.15
CA VAL A 199 5.21 -19.60 -6.12
C VAL A 199 4.02 -20.56 -6.18
N ASP A 200 4.16 -21.77 -5.63
CA ASP A 200 3.12 -22.80 -5.59
C ASP A 200 2.37 -22.84 -4.25
N ALA A 201 2.68 -21.93 -3.31
CA ALA A 201 2.05 -21.91 -2.00
C ALA A 201 0.52 -21.78 -2.09
N VAL A 202 -0.17 -22.56 -1.27
CA VAL A 202 -1.64 -22.59 -1.15
C VAL A 202 -2.07 -22.67 0.32
N PRO A 203 -3.30 -22.25 0.68
CA PRO A 203 -3.74 -22.19 2.08
C PRO A 203 -3.55 -23.47 2.90
N ASP A 204 -3.75 -24.64 2.29
CA ASP A 204 -3.65 -25.94 2.97
C ASP A 204 -2.27 -26.16 3.62
N GLU A 205 -1.20 -25.63 3.02
CA GLU A 205 0.17 -25.78 3.51
C GLU A 205 0.52 -24.80 4.65
N TYR A 206 -0.25 -23.73 4.78
CA TYR A 206 0.06 -22.59 5.66
C TYR A 206 -0.98 -22.34 6.75
N ALA A 207 -2.09 -23.09 6.77
CA ALA A 207 -3.19 -22.91 7.71
C ALA A 207 -2.74 -23.03 9.19
N GLU A 208 -1.88 -24.01 9.50
CA GLU A 208 -1.38 -24.19 10.87
C GLU A 208 -0.48 -23.04 11.33
N GLU A 209 0.41 -22.54 10.45
CA GLU A 209 1.24 -21.39 10.76
C GLU A 209 0.40 -20.12 10.93
N ALA A 210 -0.57 -19.89 10.04
CA ALA A 210 -1.45 -18.75 10.10
C ALA A 210 -2.25 -18.72 11.40
N ALA A 211 -2.82 -19.86 11.82
CA ALA A 211 -3.52 -20.00 13.09
C ALA A 211 -2.61 -19.71 14.30
N ARG A 212 -1.38 -20.24 14.31
CA ARG A 212 -0.39 -19.99 15.37
C ARG A 212 0.01 -18.52 15.46
N ARG A 213 0.01 -17.81 14.34
CA ARG A 213 0.34 -16.37 14.25
C ARG A 213 -0.87 -15.46 14.43
N HIS A 214 -2.07 -16.04 14.66
CA HIS A 214 -3.33 -15.31 14.72
C HIS A 214 -3.58 -14.41 13.50
N MET A 215 -3.20 -14.87 12.30
CA MET A 215 -3.33 -14.11 11.06
C MET A 215 -4.18 -14.84 10.02
N ASN A 216 -4.72 -14.10 9.06
CA ASN A 216 -5.41 -14.69 7.91
C ASN A 216 -4.43 -15.51 7.03
N VAL A 217 -4.78 -16.76 6.72
CA VAL A 217 -3.95 -17.64 5.90
C VAL A 217 -3.67 -17.07 4.51
N ARG A 218 -4.61 -16.32 3.92
CA ARG A 218 -4.42 -15.67 2.62
C ARG A 218 -3.29 -14.66 2.64
N MET A 219 -3.17 -13.89 3.73
CA MET A 219 -2.07 -12.94 3.92
C MET A 219 -0.73 -13.69 3.95
N LEU A 220 -0.66 -14.81 4.68
CA LEU A 220 0.57 -15.61 4.72
C LEU A 220 0.94 -16.14 3.33
N VAL A 221 -0.03 -16.69 2.59
CA VAL A 221 0.21 -17.22 1.24
C VAL A 221 0.65 -16.13 0.26
N GLU A 222 0.03 -14.94 0.26
CA GLU A 222 0.44 -13.87 -0.67
C GLU A 222 1.84 -13.30 -0.36
N PHE A 223 2.29 -13.37 0.90
CA PHE A 223 3.68 -13.06 1.25
C PHE A 223 4.63 -14.12 0.72
N VAL A 224 4.24 -15.40 0.77
CA VAL A 224 5.08 -16.53 0.37
C VAL A 224 5.13 -16.70 -1.14
N ASP A 225 4.01 -16.61 -1.86
CA ASP A 225 3.94 -16.80 -3.31
C ASP A 225 4.44 -15.59 -4.12
N GLY A 226 4.74 -14.49 -3.41
CA GLY A 226 5.30 -13.28 -3.96
C GLY A 226 4.27 -12.26 -4.43
N SER A 227 2.97 -12.55 -4.34
CA SER A 227 1.93 -11.64 -4.81
C SER A 227 2.03 -10.26 -4.17
N LYS A 228 2.24 -10.19 -2.85
CA LYS A 228 2.37 -8.93 -2.14
C LYS A 228 3.58 -8.10 -2.62
N THR A 229 4.71 -8.77 -2.84
CA THR A 229 5.92 -8.14 -3.39
C THR A 229 5.66 -7.54 -4.78
N MET A 230 4.91 -8.22 -5.65
CA MET A 230 4.58 -7.67 -6.98
C MET A 230 3.73 -6.41 -6.88
N VAL A 231 2.75 -6.40 -5.98
CA VAL A 231 1.86 -5.26 -5.71
C VAL A 231 2.65 -4.06 -5.19
N GLU A 232 3.46 -4.25 -4.15
CA GLU A 232 4.23 -3.17 -3.54
C GLU A 232 5.27 -2.57 -4.50
N MET A 233 5.96 -3.41 -5.27
CA MET A 233 6.93 -2.91 -6.26
C MET A 233 6.24 -2.18 -7.41
N ALA A 234 5.04 -2.60 -7.80
CA ALA A 234 4.24 -1.87 -8.79
C ALA A 234 3.77 -0.51 -8.26
N ALA A 235 3.45 -0.39 -6.97
CA ALA A 235 3.12 0.89 -6.35
C ALA A 235 4.34 1.85 -6.40
N ILE A 236 5.54 1.38 -6.03
CA ILE A 236 6.78 2.18 -6.15
C ILE A 236 7.01 2.58 -7.60
N ALA A 237 6.91 1.64 -8.55
CA ALA A 237 7.08 1.91 -9.97
C ALA A 237 6.12 3.00 -10.45
N ASN A 238 4.83 2.86 -10.11
CA ASN A 238 3.79 3.78 -10.52
C ASN A 238 3.86 5.14 -9.83
N ALA A 239 4.54 5.30 -8.70
CA ALA A 239 4.81 6.60 -8.07
C ALA A 239 6.07 7.30 -8.60
N THR A 240 6.98 6.58 -9.27
CA THR A 240 8.35 7.08 -9.54
C THR A 240 8.75 7.05 -11.00
N GLY A 241 8.12 6.21 -11.82
CA GLY A 241 8.54 5.96 -13.20
C GLY A 241 9.65 4.91 -13.34
N LEU A 242 10.14 4.36 -12.22
CA LEU A 242 10.96 3.15 -12.23
C LEU A 242 10.14 1.98 -12.78
N VAL A 243 10.78 1.02 -13.43
CA VAL A 243 10.08 -0.10 -14.10
C VAL A 243 10.66 -1.46 -13.68
N PRO A 244 9.88 -2.56 -13.72
CA PRO A 244 10.49 -3.88 -13.65
C PRO A 244 11.43 -4.08 -14.85
N ASP A 245 12.63 -4.61 -14.62
CA ASP A 245 13.60 -4.87 -15.69
C ASP A 245 13.12 -5.98 -16.66
N LYS A 246 12.35 -6.92 -16.11
CA LYS A 246 11.64 -8.00 -16.82
C LYS A 246 10.35 -8.33 -16.06
N PRO A 247 9.34 -8.96 -16.70
CA PRO A 247 8.16 -9.44 -16.00
C PRO A 247 8.52 -10.27 -14.76
N GLY A 248 7.91 -9.95 -13.62
CA GLY A 248 8.16 -10.59 -12.33
C GLY A 248 9.42 -10.15 -11.58
N MET A 249 10.21 -9.22 -12.13
CA MET A 249 11.50 -8.77 -11.59
C MET A 249 12.53 -9.90 -11.51
N HIS A 250 13.76 -9.60 -11.07
CA HIS A 250 14.81 -10.62 -10.94
C HIS A 250 14.74 -11.40 -9.64
N GLY A 251 14.46 -10.74 -8.51
CA GLY A 251 14.43 -11.38 -7.20
C GLY A 251 15.71 -12.12 -6.81
N PRO A 252 16.93 -11.58 -7.03
CA PRO A 252 18.16 -12.32 -6.82
C PRO A 252 18.38 -12.70 -5.35
N ALA A 253 19.16 -13.77 -5.16
CA ALA A 253 19.73 -14.10 -3.86
C ALA A 253 20.80 -13.06 -3.50
N ALA A 254 20.43 -12.07 -2.68
CA ALA A 254 21.31 -10.98 -2.28
C ALA A 254 20.99 -10.52 -0.85
N THR A 255 22.04 -10.52 -0.02
CA THR A 255 22.04 -9.92 1.32
C THR A 255 22.18 -8.39 1.23
N LEU A 256 21.94 -7.68 2.33
CA LEU A 256 22.01 -6.20 2.38
C LEU A 256 23.34 -5.65 1.84
N ASP A 257 24.46 -6.24 2.21
CA ASP A 257 25.81 -5.83 1.79
C ASP A 257 26.14 -6.18 0.33
N GLN A 258 25.29 -6.96 -0.34
CA GLN A 258 25.47 -7.36 -1.74
C GLN A 258 24.64 -6.51 -2.71
N LEU A 259 23.62 -5.77 -2.24
CA LEU A 259 22.66 -5.07 -3.09
C LEU A 259 23.34 -4.13 -4.11
N SER A 260 24.32 -3.33 -3.67
CA SER A 260 25.07 -2.40 -4.52
C SER A 260 26.04 -3.06 -5.51
N SER A 261 26.18 -4.39 -5.47
CA SER A 261 26.97 -5.17 -6.44
C SER A 261 26.12 -6.12 -7.30
N VAL A 262 24.90 -6.43 -6.88
CA VAL A 262 24.01 -7.38 -7.55
C VAL A 262 22.90 -6.67 -8.32
N LEU A 263 22.17 -5.76 -7.69
CA LEU A 263 21.06 -5.01 -8.29
C LEU A 263 21.59 -3.74 -8.99
N ILE A 264 22.54 -3.95 -9.90
CA ILE A 264 23.17 -2.94 -10.75
C ILE A 264 23.22 -3.43 -12.20
N PRO A 265 23.58 -2.58 -13.19
CA PRO A 265 23.68 -2.99 -14.58
C PRO A 265 24.67 -4.14 -14.82
N GLN A 266 24.33 -5.03 -15.77
CA GLN A 266 25.17 -6.15 -16.19
C GLN A 266 26.57 -5.74 -16.66
N LYS A 267 26.70 -4.57 -17.29
CA LYS A 267 27.99 -4.00 -17.71
C LYS A 267 28.96 -3.80 -16.54
N ASP A 268 28.44 -3.68 -15.32
CA ASP A 268 29.20 -3.46 -14.09
C ASP A 268 29.18 -4.70 -13.17
N GLY A 269 28.71 -5.85 -13.68
CA GLY A 269 28.72 -7.14 -12.98
C GLY A 269 27.43 -7.52 -12.24
N GLY A 270 26.38 -6.68 -12.31
CA GLY A 270 25.08 -6.99 -11.72
C GLY A 270 24.15 -7.79 -12.64
N VAL A 271 22.87 -7.85 -12.28
CA VAL A 271 21.85 -8.65 -13.00
C VAL A 271 20.97 -7.83 -13.95
N LEU A 272 20.96 -6.51 -13.81
CA LEU A 272 20.00 -5.63 -14.48
C LEU A 272 20.40 -5.31 -15.92
N SER A 273 19.44 -5.32 -16.85
CA SER A 273 19.69 -4.87 -18.23
C SER A 273 19.90 -3.35 -18.31
N LYS A 274 19.33 -2.59 -17.36
CA LYS A 274 19.40 -1.12 -17.26
C LYS A 274 19.26 -0.64 -15.81
N SER A 275 19.68 0.60 -15.56
CA SER A 275 19.34 1.33 -14.33
C SER A 275 17.90 1.85 -14.35
N GLY A 276 17.39 2.27 -13.20
CA GLY A 276 16.06 2.87 -13.08
C GLY A 276 14.96 1.81 -12.92
N VAL A 277 15.18 0.83 -12.03
CA VAL A 277 14.27 -0.30 -11.86
C VAL A 277 13.68 -0.43 -10.46
N VAL A 278 12.53 -1.10 -10.39
CA VAL A 278 12.07 -1.72 -9.14
C VAL A 278 12.48 -3.19 -9.14
N ASP A 279 13.01 -3.68 -8.03
CA ASP A 279 13.32 -5.10 -7.83
C ASP A 279 13.33 -5.43 -6.33
N TYR A 280 13.43 -6.72 -5.99
CA TYR A 280 13.48 -7.18 -4.61
C TYR A 280 14.64 -8.14 -4.40
N SER A 281 15.02 -8.40 -3.15
CA SER A 281 16.06 -9.39 -2.85
C SER A 281 15.55 -10.52 -1.95
N ILE A 282 16.18 -11.68 -2.09
CA ILE A 282 16.02 -12.83 -1.20
C ILE A 282 17.34 -13.00 -0.43
N GLY A 283 17.40 -12.53 0.81
CA GLY A 283 18.62 -12.59 1.59
C GLY A 283 18.51 -11.91 2.95
N LYS A 284 19.49 -12.17 3.80
CA LYS A 284 19.56 -11.65 5.17
C LYS A 284 19.78 -10.13 5.17
N GLY A 285 19.11 -9.44 6.10
CA GLY A 285 19.44 -8.09 6.53
C GLY A 285 18.68 -6.96 5.82
N VAL A 286 17.96 -7.25 4.72
CA VAL A 286 17.18 -6.22 4.01
C VAL A 286 15.83 -6.00 4.67
N ALA A 287 15.12 -7.09 4.98
CA ALA A 287 13.82 -7.04 5.63
C ALA A 287 13.94 -7.28 7.16
N PRO A 288 13.08 -6.64 7.98
CA PRO A 288 12.08 -5.63 7.60
C PRO A 288 12.73 -4.34 7.08
N GLY A 289 12.09 -3.68 6.13
CA GLY A 289 12.59 -2.43 5.56
C GLY A 289 12.71 -2.42 4.04
N VAL A 290 13.34 -1.36 3.56
CA VAL A 290 13.38 -0.98 2.14
C VAL A 290 14.75 -0.41 1.78
N PHE A 291 15.09 -0.45 0.50
CA PHE A 291 16.38 0.02 0.00
C PHE A 291 16.28 0.84 -1.29
N VAL A 292 17.31 1.65 -1.50
CA VAL A 292 17.63 2.29 -2.78
C VAL A 292 19.12 2.06 -3.07
N VAL A 293 19.44 1.61 -4.28
CA VAL A 293 20.81 1.60 -4.83
C VAL A 293 20.95 2.81 -5.74
N ALA A 294 21.94 3.66 -5.47
CA ALA A 294 22.17 4.91 -6.21
C ALA A 294 23.53 4.91 -6.92
N ASP A 295 23.60 5.55 -8.09
CA ASP A 295 24.85 5.84 -8.80
C ASP A 295 25.45 7.14 -8.26
N MET A 296 26.66 7.05 -7.71
CA MET A 296 27.43 8.18 -7.19
C MET A 296 28.81 8.27 -7.83
N SER A 297 28.88 8.00 -9.13
CA SER A 297 30.11 7.91 -9.93
C SER A 297 30.98 9.17 -10.02
N HIS A 298 30.51 10.35 -9.59
CA HIS A 298 31.38 11.52 -9.52
C HIS A 298 32.56 11.23 -8.57
N PRO A 299 33.83 11.33 -9.01
CA PRO A 299 34.98 10.83 -8.25
C PRO A 299 35.05 11.33 -6.81
N ARG A 300 34.78 12.64 -6.60
CA ARG A 300 34.78 13.25 -5.26
C ARG A 300 33.65 12.74 -4.36
N ILE A 301 32.48 12.43 -4.94
CA ILE A 301 31.33 11.93 -4.18
C ILE A 301 31.57 10.47 -3.82
N SER A 302 31.99 9.65 -4.78
CA SER A 302 32.35 8.25 -4.53
C SER A 302 33.46 8.12 -3.47
N GLU A 303 34.53 8.92 -3.57
CA GLU A 303 35.60 8.98 -2.57
C GLU A 303 35.04 9.32 -1.17
N ARG A 304 34.17 10.33 -1.08
CA ARG A 304 33.53 10.71 0.19
C ARG A 304 32.65 9.59 0.74
N MET A 305 31.88 8.90 -0.10
CA MET A 305 31.03 7.79 0.32
C MET A 305 31.88 6.61 0.83
N GLU A 306 33.00 6.31 0.19
CA GLU A 306 33.98 5.31 0.65
C GLU A 306 34.63 5.72 1.98
N ASP A 307 35.07 6.99 2.13
CA ASP A 307 35.60 7.54 3.39
C ASP A 307 34.61 7.36 4.55
N LEU A 308 33.31 7.57 4.28
CA LEU A 308 32.21 7.41 5.23
C LEU A 308 31.81 5.95 5.48
N LYS A 309 32.47 4.99 4.83
CA LYS A 309 32.22 3.55 4.96
C LYS A 309 30.82 3.14 4.48
N MET A 310 30.27 3.87 3.51
CA MET A 310 28.95 3.58 2.93
C MET A 310 28.97 2.42 1.93
N GLY A 311 30.14 1.89 1.59
CA GLY A 311 30.33 0.83 0.60
C GLY A 311 31.52 1.11 -0.29
N LYS A 312 31.58 0.45 -1.44
CA LYS A 312 32.56 0.67 -2.50
C LYS A 312 31.85 1.20 -3.73
N GLY A 313 32.39 2.27 -4.33
CA GLY A 313 31.77 2.91 -5.47
C GLY A 313 31.81 2.10 -6.77
N PRO A 314 31.05 2.56 -7.79
CA PRO A 314 30.28 3.82 -7.80
C PRO A 314 28.85 3.69 -7.24
N TYR A 315 28.43 2.48 -6.87
CA TYR A 315 27.06 2.20 -6.42
C TYR A 315 26.98 2.07 -4.91
N PHE A 316 26.01 2.74 -4.28
CA PHE A 316 25.85 2.75 -2.83
C PHE A 316 24.41 2.43 -2.44
N THR A 317 24.23 1.70 -1.34
CA THR A 317 22.93 1.29 -0.80
C THR A 317 22.50 2.23 0.33
N PHE A 318 21.29 2.78 0.21
CA PHE A 318 20.56 3.44 1.29
C PHE A 318 19.49 2.47 1.79
N HIS A 319 19.40 2.31 3.11
CA HIS A 319 18.51 1.33 3.74
C HIS A 319 17.74 1.98 4.88
N ARG A 320 16.44 1.74 4.91
CA ARG A 320 15.57 2.01 6.06
C ARG A 320 15.27 0.65 6.70
N PRO A 321 15.88 0.29 7.84
CA PRO A 321 15.83 -1.06 8.42
C PRO A 321 14.56 -1.35 9.21
N TYR A 322 13.48 -0.63 8.92
CA TYR A 322 12.19 -0.78 9.58
C TYR A 322 11.07 -0.17 8.72
N HIS A 323 9.88 -0.66 8.98
CA HIS A 323 8.62 -0.04 8.62
C HIS A 323 7.57 -0.59 9.60
N LEU A 324 6.69 0.27 10.12
CA LEU A 324 5.79 -0.07 11.23
C LEU A 324 4.33 -0.20 10.79
N THR A 325 4.11 -0.43 9.49
CA THR A 325 2.80 -0.70 8.88
C THR A 325 1.72 0.28 9.34
N SER A 326 0.63 -0.22 9.91
CA SER A 326 -0.52 0.53 10.44
C SER A 326 -0.12 1.63 11.44
N LEU A 327 0.99 1.46 12.17
CA LEU A 327 1.42 2.40 13.22
C LEU A 327 1.99 3.71 12.65
N GLU A 328 2.42 3.76 11.39
CA GLU A 328 2.91 5.02 10.78
C GLU A 328 1.81 5.80 10.06
N VAL A 329 0.67 5.16 9.71
CA VAL A 329 -0.44 5.78 8.96
C VAL A 329 -0.98 7.08 9.59
N PRO A 330 -1.11 7.21 10.93
CA PRO A 330 -1.51 8.48 11.54
C PRO A 330 -0.56 9.64 11.24
N LEU A 331 0.71 9.37 10.94
CA LEU A 331 1.66 10.40 10.52
C LEU A 331 1.32 10.95 9.12
N THR A 332 0.84 10.10 8.21
CA THR A 332 0.30 10.53 6.92
C THR A 332 -0.93 11.40 7.12
N CYS A 333 -1.89 10.98 7.95
CA CYS A 333 -3.06 11.78 8.28
C CYS A 333 -2.66 13.18 8.80
N ALA A 334 -1.67 13.24 9.69
CA ALA A 334 -1.16 14.48 10.22
C ALA A 334 -0.55 15.38 9.13
N ARG A 335 0.32 14.85 8.26
CA ARG A 335 0.94 15.62 7.16
C ARG A 335 -0.06 16.08 6.10
N VAL A 336 -1.04 15.25 5.81
CA VAL A 336 -2.12 15.56 4.87
C VAL A 336 -2.96 16.73 5.39
N VAL A 337 -3.44 16.67 6.63
CA VAL A 337 -4.33 17.73 7.18
C VAL A 337 -3.55 19.01 7.51
N LEU A 338 -2.35 18.90 8.09
CA LEU A 338 -1.57 20.08 8.49
C LEU A 338 -0.94 20.83 7.31
N TYR A 339 -0.49 20.09 6.29
CA TYR A 339 0.37 20.65 5.24
C TYR A 339 -0.14 20.43 3.82
N GLY A 340 -1.25 19.70 3.63
CA GLY A 340 -1.71 19.29 2.31
C GLY A 340 -0.72 18.37 1.58
N LYS A 341 0.16 17.68 2.32
CA LYS A 341 1.26 16.89 1.76
C LYS A 341 0.93 15.40 1.80
N PRO A 342 0.80 14.73 0.64
CA PRO A 342 0.75 13.28 0.60
C PRO A 342 2.15 12.68 0.83
N ASP A 343 2.19 11.46 1.33
CA ASP A 343 3.44 10.69 1.48
C ASP A 343 3.76 9.90 0.21
N MET A 344 2.74 9.43 -0.51
CA MET A 344 2.91 8.70 -1.76
C MET A 344 1.66 8.83 -2.62
N VAL A 345 1.85 9.16 -3.89
CA VAL A 345 0.79 9.18 -4.92
C VAL A 345 1.29 8.54 -6.21
N PRO A 346 0.41 7.89 -6.99
CA PRO A 346 0.77 7.41 -8.32
C PRO A 346 0.93 8.58 -9.30
N LEU A 347 1.77 8.36 -10.31
CA LEU A 347 1.88 9.19 -11.50
C LEU A 347 0.56 9.16 -12.28
N SER A 348 0.27 10.23 -13.02
CA SER A 348 -0.93 10.30 -13.86
C SER A 348 -0.97 9.24 -14.97
N LYS A 349 0.19 8.67 -15.33
CA LYS A 349 0.29 7.55 -16.26
C LYS A 349 1.12 6.43 -15.62
N PRO A 350 0.49 5.33 -15.18
CA PRO A 350 1.19 4.17 -14.65
C PRO A 350 2.21 3.60 -15.65
N VAL A 351 3.33 3.11 -15.13
CA VAL A 351 4.42 2.49 -15.90
C VAL A 351 4.51 0.98 -15.69
N ALA A 352 3.84 0.47 -14.67
CA ALA A 352 3.74 -0.95 -14.35
C ALA A 352 2.28 -1.36 -14.13
N GLU A 353 1.99 -2.63 -14.40
CA GLU A 353 0.71 -3.27 -14.15
C GLU A 353 0.93 -4.52 -13.30
N VAL A 354 0.06 -4.75 -12.33
CA VAL A 354 0.02 -6.02 -11.60
C VAL A 354 -0.90 -6.97 -12.36
N CYS A 355 -0.33 -7.91 -13.11
CA CYS A 355 -1.04 -8.98 -13.80
C CYS A 355 -1.11 -10.24 -12.91
N ALA A 356 -1.57 -11.37 -13.44
CA ALA A 356 -1.61 -12.63 -12.70
C ALA A 356 -1.20 -13.85 -13.53
N ILE A 357 -0.59 -14.82 -12.85
CA ILE A 357 -0.19 -16.11 -13.40
C ILE A 357 -0.99 -17.21 -12.68
N ALA A 358 -1.48 -18.20 -13.43
CA ALA A 358 -2.21 -19.33 -12.86
C ALA A 358 -1.27 -20.24 -12.04
N LYS A 359 -1.71 -20.64 -10.83
CA LYS A 359 -0.98 -21.57 -9.94
C LYS A 359 -1.29 -23.04 -10.19
N LYS A 360 -2.39 -23.32 -10.91
CA LYS A 360 -2.82 -24.66 -11.33
C LYS A 360 -3.40 -24.60 -12.73
N ASP A 361 -3.60 -25.76 -13.34
CA ASP A 361 -4.44 -25.87 -14.54
C ASP A 361 -5.88 -25.49 -14.19
N LEU A 362 -6.53 -24.73 -15.07
CA LEU A 362 -7.90 -24.26 -14.93
C LEU A 362 -8.69 -24.54 -16.21
N ASP A 363 -9.87 -25.13 -16.05
CA ASP A 363 -10.80 -25.48 -17.12
C ASP A 363 -11.85 -24.37 -17.35
N PRO A 364 -12.34 -24.22 -18.59
CA PRO A 364 -13.43 -23.29 -18.90
C PRO A 364 -14.65 -23.52 -18.01
N GLY A 365 -15.15 -22.44 -17.40
CA GLY A 365 -16.30 -22.49 -16.48
C GLY A 365 -15.93 -22.41 -15.01
N GLU A 366 -14.67 -22.69 -14.64
CA GLU A 366 -14.18 -22.49 -13.27
C GLU A 366 -14.18 -21.01 -12.87
N ASN A 367 -14.36 -20.77 -11.57
CA ASN A 367 -14.21 -19.43 -11.00
C ASN A 367 -12.79 -19.23 -10.51
N LEU A 368 -12.26 -18.04 -10.75
CA LEU A 368 -11.05 -17.56 -10.10
C LEU A 368 -11.40 -17.18 -8.66
N ASP A 369 -10.61 -17.72 -7.73
CA ASP A 369 -10.73 -17.50 -6.30
C ASP A 369 -10.08 -16.15 -5.94
N ALA A 370 -9.33 -16.03 -4.84
CA ALA A 370 -8.68 -14.78 -4.46
C ALA A 370 -7.14 -14.86 -4.42
N ILE A 371 -6.47 -13.69 -4.42
CA ILE A 371 -5.06 -13.61 -4.04
C ILE A 371 -4.87 -14.25 -2.65
N GLY A 372 -3.78 -15.02 -2.52
CA GLY A 372 -3.49 -15.81 -1.34
C GLY A 372 -4.22 -17.16 -1.28
N GLU A 373 -4.93 -17.56 -2.33
CA GLU A 373 -5.65 -18.85 -2.40
C GLU A 373 -5.00 -19.80 -3.42
N TYR A 374 -5.75 -20.45 -4.32
CA TYR A 374 -5.30 -21.60 -5.11
C TYR A 374 -5.17 -21.32 -6.62
N CYS A 375 -5.98 -20.43 -7.21
CA CYS A 375 -6.03 -20.34 -8.67
C CYS A 375 -4.91 -19.50 -9.27
N TYR A 376 -4.50 -18.39 -8.65
CA TYR A 376 -3.53 -17.45 -9.25
C TYR A 376 -2.66 -16.72 -8.22
N ARG A 377 -1.56 -16.14 -8.72
CA ARG A 377 -0.66 -15.23 -7.99
C ARG A 377 -0.35 -14.00 -8.82
N ALA A 378 -0.01 -12.89 -8.16
CA ALA A 378 0.29 -11.64 -8.85
C ALA A 378 1.63 -11.72 -9.62
N TRP A 379 1.76 -10.88 -10.65
CA TRP A 379 2.91 -10.82 -11.53
C TRP A 379 3.07 -9.42 -12.13
N ILE A 380 4.11 -8.69 -11.74
CA ILE A 380 4.36 -7.35 -12.26
C ILE A 380 4.84 -7.41 -13.71
N MET A 381 4.31 -6.55 -14.57
CA MET A 381 4.74 -6.33 -15.94
C MET A 381 4.89 -4.83 -16.17
N THR A 382 5.65 -4.41 -17.20
CA THR A 382 5.51 -3.02 -17.65
C THR A 382 4.10 -2.79 -18.18
N ALA A 383 3.55 -1.58 -18.01
CA ALA A 383 2.20 -1.27 -18.46
C ALA A 383 2.02 -1.49 -19.97
N SER A 384 3.08 -1.29 -20.77
CA SER A 384 3.06 -1.58 -22.21
C SER A 384 2.98 -3.06 -22.53
N GLU A 385 3.75 -3.92 -21.85
CA GLU A 385 3.72 -5.36 -22.09
C GLU A 385 2.38 -5.96 -21.64
N ALA A 386 1.86 -5.53 -20.49
CA ALA A 386 0.56 -5.97 -19.98
C ALA A 386 -0.58 -5.66 -20.97
N ARG A 387 -0.59 -4.44 -21.54
CA ARG A 387 -1.57 -4.05 -22.57
C ARG A 387 -1.39 -4.84 -23.86
N GLY A 388 -0.15 -4.99 -24.32
CA GLY A 388 0.14 -5.79 -25.52
C GLY A 388 -0.29 -7.25 -25.39
N ALA A 389 -0.28 -7.78 -24.16
CA ALA A 389 -0.74 -9.13 -23.84
C ALA A 389 -2.24 -9.21 -23.48
N SER A 390 -2.97 -8.10 -23.47
CA SER A 390 -4.36 -8.03 -22.97
C SER A 390 -4.52 -8.68 -21.59
N ALA A 391 -3.52 -8.48 -20.72
CA ALA A 391 -3.52 -9.03 -19.36
C ALA A 391 -4.60 -8.36 -18.52
N ILE A 392 -5.31 -9.14 -17.70
CA ILE A 392 -6.30 -8.59 -16.77
C ILE A 392 -5.55 -8.12 -15.51
N PRO A 393 -5.71 -6.85 -15.08
CA PRO A 393 -5.20 -6.39 -13.79
C PRO A 393 -5.66 -7.29 -12.64
N CYS A 394 -4.70 -7.73 -11.83
CA CYS A 394 -4.88 -8.76 -10.80
C CYS A 394 -5.97 -8.39 -9.79
N GLY A 395 -6.09 -7.11 -9.43
CA GLY A 395 -7.14 -6.60 -8.54
C GLY A 395 -8.56 -6.85 -9.02
N MET A 396 -8.77 -7.15 -10.31
CA MET A 396 -10.10 -7.42 -10.89
C MET A 396 -10.43 -8.91 -11.05
N LEU A 397 -9.55 -9.82 -10.65
CA LEU A 397 -9.70 -11.26 -10.94
C LEU A 397 -10.60 -12.00 -9.96
N GLN A 398 -10.77 -11.50 -8.74
CA GLN A 398 -11.56 -12.21 -7.72
C GLN A 398 -13.02 -12.40 -8.17
N GLY A 399 -13.49 -13.65 -8.16
CA GLY A 399 -14.82 -14.01 -8.65
C GLY A 399 -14.97 -13.95 -10.18
N GLY A 400 -13.87 -13.74 -10.90
CA GLY A 400 -13.82 -13.86 -12.36
C GLY A 400 -14.04 -15.31 -12.80
N LYS A 401 -14.24 -15.50 -14.11
CA LYS A 401 -14.57 -16.79 -14.71
C LYS A 401 -13.58 -17.16 -15.80
N VAL A 402 -13.12 -18.40 -15.80
CA VAL A 402 -12.27 -18.97 -16.84
C VAL A 402 -13.11 -19.21 -18.10
N THR A 403 -12.67 -18.67 -19.23
CA THR A 403 -13.39 -18.71 -20.53
C THR A 403 -12.72 -19.60 -21.56
N ALA A 404 -11.42 -19.88 -21.40
CA ALA A 404 -10.64 -20.85 -22.17
C ALA A 404 -9.69 -21.61 -21.22
N PRO A 405 -9.18 -22.81 -21.58
CA PRO A 405 -8.27 -23.54 -20.71
C PRO A 405 -7.02 -22.70 -20.40
N ILE A 406 -6.59 -22.66 -19.14
CA ILE A 406 -5.40 -21.96 -18.67
C ILE A 406 -4.47 -22.98 -18.03
N LYS A 407 -3.20 -23.05 -18.46
CA LYS A 407 -2.21 -23.92 -17.85
C LYS A 407 -1.53 -23.27 -16.64
N LYS A 408 -1.08 -24.09 -15.69
CA LYS A 408 -0.19 -23.61 -14.62
C LYS A 408 0.99 -22.85 -15.21
N GLY A 409 1.25 -21.65 -14.71
CA GLY A 409 2.31 -20.77 -15.20
C GLY A 409 1.89 -19.85 -16.36
N GLU A 410 0.66 -19.97 -16.87
CA GLU A 410 0.14 -19.11 -17.93
C GLU A 410 -0.42 -17.80 -17.39
N LEU A 411 -0.31 -16.74 -18.20
CA LEU A 411 -0.85 -15.41 -17.92
C LEU A 411 -2.38 -15.39 -18.04
N ILE A 412 -3.03 -14.76 -17.07
CA ILE A 412 -4.49 -14.55 -17.09
C ILE A 412 -4.79 -13.27 -17.89
N THR A 413 -5.54 -13.44 -18.97
CA THR A 413 -5.81 -12.42 -19.99
C THR A 413 -7.28 -12.39 -20.36
N TYR A 414 -7.72 -11.33 -21.04
CA TYR A 414 -9.10 -11.23 -21.53
C TYR A 414 -9.48 -12.32 -22.54
N SER A 415 -8.51 -13.05 -23.13
CA SER A 415 -8.80 -14.18 -24.04
C SER A 415 -9.09 -15.49 -23.31
N ASN A 416 -8.67 -15.64 -22.05
CA ASN A 416 -8.82 -16.89 -21.30
C ASN A 416 -9.59 -16.74 -19.97
N ALA A 417 -9.87 -15.50 -19.54
CA ALA A 417 -10.73 -15.23 -18.40
C ALA A 417 -11.60 -13.98 -18.61
N ALA A 418 -12.63 -13.84 -17.78
CA ALA A 418 -13.50 -12.67 -17.70
C ALA A 418 -13.61 -12.19 -16.24
N VAL A 419 -13.65 -10.87 -16.07
CA VAL A 419 -13.90 -10.24 -14.76
C VAL A 419 -15.32 -10.52 -14.27
N ALA A 420 -15.51 -10.57 -12.95
CA ALA A 420 -16.81 -10.76 -12.32
C ALA A 420 -17.85 -9.75 -12.86
N PRO A 421 -19.04 -10.20 -13.31
CA PRO A 421 -20.10 -9.30 -13.75
C PRO A 421 -20.50 -8.30 -12.66
N GLY A 422 -20.63 -7.03 -13.01
CA GLY A 422 -20.99 -5.98 -12.06
C GLY A 422 -19.87 -5.55 -11.10
N SER A 423 -18.62 -5.98 -11.32
CA SER A 423 -17.47 -5.51 -10.54
C SER A 423 -17.36 -3.99 -10.60
N LYS A 424 -17.60 -3.33 -9.47
CA LYS A 424 -17.50 -1.87 -9.34
C LYS A 424 -16.06 -1.40 -9.50
N LEU A 425 -15.09 -2.19 -9.02
CA LEU A 425 -13.67 -1.91 -9.24
C LEU A 425 -13.32 -1.92 -10.75
N ALA A 426 -13.91 -2.82 -11.53
CA ALA A 426 -13.73 -2.84 -12.98
C ALA A 426 -14.36 -1.64 -13.68
N VAL A 427 -15.48 -1.12 -13.17
CA VAL A 427 -16.08 0.14 -13.66
C VAL A 427 -15.18 1.34 -13.36
N LEU A 428 -14.56 1.40 -12.18
CA LEU A 428 -13.60 2.47 -11.86
C LEU A 428 -12.33 2.33 -12.69
N ARG A 429 -11.86 1.10 -12.91
CA ARG A 429 -10.73 0.82 -13.78
C ARG A 429 -10.96 1.26 -15.22
N SER A 430 -12.14 1.00 -15.79
CA SER A 430 -12.45 1.47 -17.15
C SER A 430 -12.48 3.00 -17.26
N ARG A 431 -12.91 3.71 -16.20
CA ARG A 431 -12.78 5.17 -16.12
C ARG A 431 -11.32 5.61 -16.06
N GLN A 432 -10.47 4.89 -15.32
CA GLN A 432 -9.03 5.13 -15.31
C GLN A 432 -8.41 4.91 -16.70
N ASP A 433 -8.72 3.80 -17.37
CA ASP A 433 -8.18 3.52 -18.69
C ASP A 433 -8.61 4.61 -19.70
N ALA A 434 -9.88 5.05 -19.64
CA ALA A 434 -10.35 6.18 -20.45
C ALA A 434 -9.64 7.51 -20.14
N LEU A 435 -9.32 7.77 -18.86
CA LEU A 435 -8.58 8.95 -18.42
C LEU A 435 -7.12 8.93 -18.90
N VAL A 436 -6.45 7.79 -18.78
CA VAL A 436 -5.01 7.66 -19.00
C VAL A 436 -4.66 7.42 -20.48
N TYR A 437 -5.51 6.68 -21.20
CA TYR A 437 -5.22 6.23 -22.57
C TYR A 437 -6.27 6.68 -23.60
N GLY A 438 -7.40 7.25 -23.18
CA GLY A 438 -8.49 7.70 -24.06
C GLY A 438 -9.65 6.71 -24.14
N LYS A 439 -10.81 7.16 -24.65
CA LYS A 439 -12.08 6.41 -24.64
C LYS A 439 -12.12 5.14 -25.52
N GLU A 440 -11.10 4.90 -26.34
CA GLU A 440 -10.98 3.75 -27.25
C GLU A 440 -9.97 2.70 -26.76
N ALA A 441 -9.41 2.88 -25.56
CA ALA A 441 -8.32 2.08 -25.00
C ALA A 441 -8.76 0.86 -24.18
#